data_AF-A0AAW8KL94-F1
#
_entry.id   AF-A0AAW8KL94-F1
#
_cell.length_a   1.000
_cell.length_b   1.000
_cell.length_c   1.000
_cell.angle_alpha   90.00
_cell.angle_beta   90.00
_cell.angle_gamma   90.00
#
_symmetry.space_group_name_H-M   'P 1'
#
loop_
_entity.id
_entity.type
_entity.pdbx_description
1 polymer ?
#
loop_
_entity_poly.entity_id
_entity_poly.type
_entity_poly.pdbx_seq_one_letter_code
_entity_poly.pdbx_strand_id
1 'polypeptide(L)' 'LAGVKEICMVTPPGKNGKVPANILAAARICGVDRVFRVGGAQAVAALAYGTESVPRVDKIVGPGNQYVAEAKKQVF' A
#
# COMPACT_ATOMS: atom_id res chain seq x y z
N LEU A 1 6.10 -2.03 -19.43
CA LEU A 1 5.64 -1.47 -18.12
C LEU A 1 4.66 -0.33 -18.40
N ALA A 2 3.70 -0.07 -17.51
CA ALA A 2 2.62 0.90 -17.74
C ALA A 2 3.01 2.39 -17.61
N GLY A 3 4.24 2.71 -17.20
CA GLY A 3 4.72 4.09 -17.10
C GLY A 3 4.10 4.91 -15.96
N VAL A 4 3.67 4.24 -14.89
CA VAL A 4 3.14 4.91 -13.67
C VAL A 4 4.26 5.74 -13.04
N LYS A 5 3.98 7.02 -12.75
CA LYS A 5 4.98 7.98 -12.25
C LYS A 5 5.28 7.86 -10.76
N GLU A 6 4.32 7.40 -9.96
CA GLU A 6 4.48 7.19 -8.52
C GLU A 6 3.78 5.89 -8.11
N ILE A 7 4.53 4.98 -7.48
CA ILE A 7 4.06 3.69 -6.99
C ILE A 7 4.20 3.67 -5.47
N CYS A 8 3.06 3.74 -4.79
CA CYS A 8 2.98 3.62 -3.33
C CYS A 8 2.65 2.18 -2.92
N MET A 9 3.43 1.61 -2.01
CA MET A 9 3.19 0.29 -1.41
C MET A 9 2.81 0.43 0.06
N VAL A 10 1.76 -0.25 0.47
CA VAL A 10 1.39 -0.43 1.88
C VAL A 10 1.66 -1.88 2.28
N THR A 11 2.22 -2.09 3.46
CA THR A 11 2.41 -3.43 4.01
C THR A 11 2.37 -3.37 5.54
N PRO A 12 1.57 -4.24 6.21
CA PRO A 12 1.54 -4.26 7.67
C PRO A 12 2.92 -4.65 8.21
N PRO A 13 3.48 -3.89 9.18
CA PRO A 13 4.73 -4.28 9.79
C PRO A 13 4.54 -5.55 10.62
N GLY A 14 5.62 -6.31 10.81
CA GLY A 14 5.66 -7.38 11.79
C GLY A 14 5.54 -6.85 13.23
N LYS A 15 5.44 -7.75 14.21
CA LYS A 15 5.31 -7.40 15.63
C LYS A 15 6.45 -6.49 16.15
N ASN A 16 7.61 -6.54 15.50
CA ASN A 16 8.78 -5.70 15.79
C ASN A 16 8.76 -4.34 15.08
N GLY A 17 7.66 -3.96 14.41
CA GLY A 17 7.53 -2.70 13.68
C GLY A 17 8.29 -2.66 12.34
N LYS A 18 8.89 -3.76 11.89
CA LYS A 18 9.69 -3.85 10.66
C LYS A 18 8.96 -4.60 9.56
N VAL A 19 9.29 -4.24 8.32
CA VAL A 19 8.91 -4.99 7.12
C VAL A 19 10.02 -6.00 6.81
N PRO A 20 9.69 -7.25 6.47
CA PRO A 20 10.68 -8.23 6.01
C PRO A 20 11.56 -7.69 4.86
N ALA A 21 12.87 -7.93 4.95
CA ALA A 21 13.84 -7.36 4.02
C ALA A 21 13.64 -7.84 2.56
N ASN A 22 13.16 -9.08 2.38
CA ASN A 22 12.83 -9.63 1.06
C ASN A 22 11.70 -8.85 0.37
N ILE A 23 10.69 -8.38 1.12
CA ILE A 23 9.59 -7.56 0.59
C ILE A 23 10.14 -6.20 0.13
N LEU A 24 11.02 -5.58 0.93
CA LEU A 24 11.64 -4.30 0.57
C LEU A 24 12.58 -4.43 -0.64
N ALA A 25 13.33 -5.52 -0.73
CA ALA A 25 14.17 -5.82 -1.89
C ALA A 25 13.32 -5.99 -3.16
N ALA A 26 12.23 -6.76 -3.09
CA ALA A 26 11.30 -6.92 -4.21
C ALA A 26 10.67 -5.58 -4.63
N ALA A 27 10.23 -4.77 -3.66
CA ALA A 27 9.67 -3.44 -3.92
C ALA A 27 10.68 -2.54 -4.65
N ARG A 28 11.95 -2.55 -4.22
CA ARG A 28 13.01 -1.78 -4.88
C ARG A 28 13.27 -2.26 -6.32
N ILE A 29 13.32 -3.56 -6.55
CA ILE A 29 13.50 -4.15 -7.89
C ILE A 29 12.34 -3.78 -8.81
N CYS A 30 11.11 -3.79 -8.30
CA CYS A 30 9.90 -3.45 -9.05
C CYS A 30 9.69 -1.94 -9.25
N GLY A 31 10.56 -1.08 -8.71
CA GLY A 31 10.45 0.38 -8.86
C GLY A 31 9.37 1.02 -7.98
N VAL A 32 9.10 0.48 -6.79
CA VAL A 32 8.25 1.16 -5.79
C VAL A 32 8.96 2.40 -5.27
N ASP A 33 8.27 3.54 -5.27
CA ASP A 33 8.82 4.83 -4.82
C ASP A 33 8.72 5.01 -3.31
N ARG A 34 7.60 4.58 -2.71
CA ARG A 34 7.30 4.83 -1.30
C ARG A 34 6.69 3.60 -0.63
N VAL A 35 7.14 3.30 0.58
CA VAL A 35 6.64 2.16 1.38
C VAL A 35 6.09 2.66 2.71
N PHE A 36 4.83 2.34 3.00
CA PHE A 36 4.16 2.70 4.24
C PHE A 36 3.87 1.45 5.07
N ARG A 37 4.20 1.52 6.36
CA ARG A 37 4.03 0.44 7.34
C ARG A 37 2.63 0.42 7.90
N VAL A 38 1.66 0.10 7.06
CA VAL A 38 0.23 0.04 7.38
C VAL A 38 -0.42 -1.09 6.57
N GLY A 39 -1.46 -1.72 7.10
CA GLY A 39 -2.24 -2.75 6.40
C GLY A 39 -3.73 -2.62 6.70
N GLY A 40 -4.55 -3.55 6.20
CA GLY A 40 -5.99 -3.57 6.48
C GLY A 40 -6.79 -2.46 5.79
N ALA A 41 -8.02 -2.25 6.24
CA ALA A 41 -8.95 -1.25 5.69
C ALA A 41 -8.41 0.17 5.82
N GLN A 42 -7.70 0.48 6.92
CA GLN A 42 -7.09 1.79 7.15
C GLN A 42 -5.98 2.12 6.14
N ALA A 43 -5.26 1.12 5.62
CA ALA A 43 -4.29 1.33 4.55
C ALA A 43 -4.99 1.71 3.23
N VAL A 44 -6.12 1.05 2.95
CA VAL A 44 -6.95 1.36 1.78
C VAL A 44 -7.50 2.78 1.89
N ALA A 45 -8.05 3.16 3.04
CA ALA A 45 -8.55 4.51 3.29
C ALA A 45 -7.43 5.56 3.16
N ALA A 46 -6.25 5.30 3.72
CA ALA A 46 -5.11 6.21 3.61
C ALA A 46 -4.66 6.44 2.15
N LEU A 47 -4.68 5.39 1.33
CA LEU A 47 -4.38 5.51 -0.11
C LEU A 47 -5.52 6.19 -0.89
N ALA A 48 -6.78 5.95 -0.51
CA ALA A 48 -7.93 6.48 -1.24
C ALA A 48 -8.20 7.97 -0.97
N TYR A 49 -7.99 8.40 0.28
CA TYR A 49 -8.30 9.76 0.73
C TYR A 49 -7.06 10.62 0.95
N GLY A 50 -5.89 10.01 1.13
CA GLY A 50 -4.67 10.70 1.54
C GLY A 50 -4.64 10.99 3.04
N THR A 51 -3.44 11.18 3.56
CA THR A 51 -3.15 11.64 4.92
C THR A 51 -1.98 12.63 4.87
N GLU A 52 -1.56 13.16 6.02
CA GLU A 52 -0.36 14.01 6.12
C GLU A 52 0.92 13.30 5.60
N SER A 53 0.96 11.96 5.64
CA SER A 53 2.14 11.18 5.26
C SER A 53 1.94 10.25 4.06
N VAL A 54 0.72 9.77 3.83
CA VAL A 54 0.35 8.87 2.73
C VAL A 54 -0.35 9.68 1.65
N PRO A 55 0.19 9.79 0.42
CA PRO A 55 -0.49 10.52 -0.64
C PRO A 55 -1.76 9.77 -1.07
N ARG A 56 -2.74 10.51 -1.56
CA ARG A 56 -3.86 9.93 -2.30
C ARG A 56 -3.36 9.34 -3.62
N VAL A 57 -3.85 8.16 -4.00
CA VAL A 57 -3.52 7.49 -5.27
C VAL A 57 -4.74 7.37 -6.18
N ASP A 58 -4.50 7.27 -7.49
CA ASP A 58 -5.57 7.15 -8.48
C ASP A 58 -6.18 5.74 -8.56
N LYS A 59 -5.43 4.70 -8.16
CA LYS A 59 -5.87 3.32 -8.24
C LYS A 59 -5.23 2.43 -7.18
N ILE A 60 -6.06 1.62 -6.51
CA ILE A 60 -5.62 0.67 -5.48
C ILE A 60 -5.72 -0.76 -6.00
N VAL A 61 -4.58 -1.45 -6.08
CA VAL A 61 -4.48 -2.86 -6.50
C VAL A 61 -3.89 -3.71 -5.37
N GLY A 62 -3.97 -5.03 -5.54
CA GLY A 62 -3.44 -6.00 -4.57
C GLY A 62 -4.53 -6.78 -3.84
N PRO A 63 -4.25 -8.05 -3.48
CA PRO A 63 -5.15 -8.89 -2.71
C PRO A 63 -5.15 -8.49 -1.22
N GLY A 64 -6.16 -8.95 -0.49
CA GLY A 64 -6.25 -8.80 0.96
C GLY A 64 -7.38 -9.64 1.53
N ASN A 65 -7.52 -9.64 2.86
CA ASN A 65 -8.63 -10.31 3.52
C ASN A 65 -9.97 -9.62 3.22
N GLN A 66 -11.07 -10.18 3.75
CA GLN A 66 -12.43 -9.64 3.56
C GLN A 66 -12.56 -8.15 3.90
N TYR A 67 -11.86 -7.67 4.92
CA TYR A 67 -11.89 -6.25 5.32
C TYR A 67 -11.20 -5.34 4.31
N VAL A 68 -10.06 -5.77 3.75
CA VAL A 68 -9.38 -5.04 2.67
C VAL A 68 -10.24 -5.04 1.41
N ALA A 69 -10.84 -6.19 1.06
CA ALA A 69 -11.71 -6.31 -0.10
C ALA A 69 -12.93 -5.40 0.01
N GLU A 70 -13.59 -5.39 1.17
CA GLU A 70 -14.74 -4.53 1.43
C GLU A 70 -14.35 -3.04 1.44
N ALA A 71 -13.26 -2.68 2.11
CA ALA A 71 -12.76 -1.30 2.08
C ALA A 71 -12.47 -0.82 0.65
N LYS A 72 -11.89 -1.68 -0.20
CA LYS A 72 -11.66 -1.34 -1.61
C LYS A 72 -12.95 -1.08 -2.36
N LYS A 73 -14.03 -1.85 -2.10
CA LYS A 73 -15.34 -1.62 -2.75
C LYS A 73 -15.96 -0.28 -2.37
N GLN A 74 -15.77 0.17 -1.15
CA GLN A 74 -16.34 1.44 -0.67
C GLN A 74 -15.64 2.68 -1.23
N VAL A 75 -14.39 2.53 -1.68
CA VAL A 75 -13.56 3.64 -2.18
C VAL A 75 -13.22 3.52 -3.67
N PHE A 76 -13.83 2.56 -4.38
CA PHE A 76 -13.61 2.31 -5.81
C PHE A 76 -14.42 3.27 -6.69
#